data_AF-A0A3D9ZPA4-F1
#
_entry.id   AF-A0A3D9ZPA4-F1
#
_cell.length_a   1.000
_cell.length_b   1.000
_cell.length_c   1.000
_cell.angle_alpha   90.00
_cell.angle_beta   90.00
_cell.angle_gamma   90.00
#
_symmetry.space_group_name_H-M   'P 1'
#
loop_
_entity.id
_entity.type
_entity.pdbx_description
1 polymer ?
#
loop_
_entity_poly.entity_id
_entity_poly.type
_entity_poly.pdbx_seq_one_letter_code
_entity_poly.pdbx_strand_id
1 'polypeptide(L)'
;MFGMTAERASEAMSQWGQVVHDIEPSGLMLEVRDEDWSFHVQAYFEHGNQLGSIQIWRPEGENAALVTFEGMDLFGMQAREIMTRLRENGDEIDETDLFNPTAHRITLGFNREDGDERDGEDLAVYFTSVVIAPPGYLESSDT
;
A
#
# COMPACT_ATOMS: atom_id res chain seq x y z
N MET A 1 8.30 10.61 7.82
CA MET A 1 6.98 10.46 7.17
C MET A 1 6.04 9.85 8.19
N PHE A 2 6.30 8.63 8.64
CA PHE A 2 5.63 8.05 9.81
C PHE A 2 5.88 8.83 11.11
N GLY A 3 4.93 8.76 12.05
CA GLY A 3 4.95 9.52 13.30
C GLY A 3 4.52 11.00 13.16
N MET A 4 4.24 11.48 11.95
CA MET A 4 3.80 12.86 11.74
C MET A 4 2.32 13.06 12.09
N THR A 5 1.94 14.30 12.36
CA THR A 5 0.54 14.67 12.64
C THR A 5 -0.32 14.62 11.38
N ALA A 6 -1.63 14.44 11.57
CA ALA A 6 -2.62 14.50 10.50
C ALA A 6 -2.57 15.80 9.68
N GLU A 7 -2.31 16.94 10.31
CA GLU A 7 -2.16 18.23 9.62
C GLU A 7 -1.02 18.22 8.60
N ARG A 8 0.17 17.72 8.99
CA ARG A 8 1.33 17.66 8.11
C ARG A 8 1.15 16.65 6.99
N ALA A 9 0.48 15.54 7.29
CA ALA A 9 0.15 14.53 6.29
C ALA A 9 -0.87 15.06 5.28
N SER A 10 -1.94 15.72 5.75
CA SER A 10 -2.95 16.37 4.90
C SER A 10 -2.30 17.44 4.00
N GLU A 11 -1.41 18.28 4.53
CA GLU A 11 -0.63 19.23 3.73
C GLU A 11 0.19 18.53 2.64
N ALA A 12 0.88 17.44 2.96
CA ALA A 12 1.65 16.67 1.99
C ALA A 12 0.75 16.04 0.90
N MET A 13 -0.34 15.40 1.31
CA MET A 13 -1.28 14.71 0.42
C MET A 13 -2.06 15.69 -0.47
N SER A 14 -2.24 16.93 -0.04
CA SER A 14 -2.94 17.97 -0.84
C SER A 14 -2.28 18.28 -2.18
N GLN A 15 -1.02 17.88 -2.37
CA GLN A 15 -0.31 17.99 -3.64
C GLN A 15 -0.85 17.02 -4.70
N TRP A 16 -1.56 15.97 -4.29
CA TRP A 16 -2.15 14.97 -5.19
C TRP A 16 -3.63 15.22 -5.47
N GLY A 17 -4.30 16.04 -4.65
CA GLY A 17 -5.71 16.33 -4.83
C GLY A 17 -6.38 16.83 -3.56
N GLN A 18 -7.71 16.85 -3.57
CA GLN A 18 -8.49 17.20 -2.39
C GLN A 18 -8.38 16.08 -1.35
N VAL A 19 -7.94 16.44 -0.13
CA VAL A 19 -7.86 15.50 0.99
C VAL A 19 -9.23 15.40 1.67
N VAL A 20 -9.72 14.16 1.81
CA VAL A 20 -10.88 13.82 2.61
C VAL A 20 -10.40 13.33 3.97
N HIS A 21 -11.11 13.73 5.03
CA HIS A 21 -10.85 13.29 6.40
C HIS A 21 -12.00 12.39 6.83
N ASP A 22 -11.71 11.17 7.26
CA ASP A 22 -12.71 10.22 7.74
C ASP A 22 -12.29 9.59 9.07
N ILE A 23 -13.27 9.11 9.84
CA ILE A 23 -13.06 8.44 11.11
C ILE A 23 -13.50 6.98 10.98
N GLU A 24 -12.52 6.11 10.86
CA GLU A 24 -12.69 4.66 10.82
C GLU A 24 -12.70 4.07 12.25
N PRO A 25 -13.16 2.83 12.45
CA PRO A 25 -13.05 2.15 13.74
C PRO A 25 -11.61 2.08 14.28
N SER A 26 -10.62 2.02 13.39
CA SER A 26 -9.19 1.98 13.71
C SER A 26 -8.60 3.37 14.04
N GLY A 27 -9.27 4.47 13.70
CA GLY A 27 -8.79 5.82 13.96
C GLY A 27 -9.08 6.81 12.84
N LEU A 28 -8.36 7.93 12.85
CA LEU A 28 -8.43 8.90 11.77
C LEU A 28 -7.81 8.30 10.50
N MET A 29 -8.46 8.54 9.38
CA MET A 29 -7.98 8.22 8.05
C MET A 29 -8.04 9.46 7.17
N LEU A 30 -6.99 9.67 6.37
CA LEU A 30 -6.98 10.67 5.30
C LEU A 30 -6.95 9.97 3.96
N GLU A 31 -7.73 10.46 3.02
CA GLU A 31 -7.86 9.88 1.69
C GLU A 31 -7.62 10.96 0.63
N VAL A 32 -6.89 10.60 -0.43
CA VAL A 32 -6.89 11.32 -1.70
C VAL A 32 -7.13 10.33 -2.82
N ARG A 33 -8.14 10.63 -3.64
CA ARG A 33 -8.41 9.94 -4.90
C ARG A 33 -9.03 10.88 -5.91
N ASP A 34 -8.94 10.51 -7.18
CA ASP A 34 -9.72 11.12 -8.25
C ASP A 34 -11.00 10.34 -8.54
N GLU A 35 -11.87 10.91 -9.38
CA GLU A 35 -13.15 10.30 -9.74
C GLU A 35 -12.97 9.05 -10.63
N ASP A 36 -11.91 9.03 -11.43
CA ASP A 36 -11.60 7.94 -12.37
C ASP A 36 -10.79 6.81 -11.74
N TRP A 37 -10.47 6.89 -10.43
CA TRP A 37 -9.61 5.95 -9.71
C TRP A 37 -8.22 5.75 -10.36
N SER A 38 -7.76 6.75 -11.11
CA SER A 38 -6.40 6.79 -11.64
C SER A 38 -5.35 7.01 -10.55
N PHE A 39 -5.78 7.36 -9.33
CA PHE A 39 -4.96 7.32 -8.12
C PHE A 39 -5.85 7.19 -6.88
N HIS A 40 -5.44 6.38 -5.91
CA HIS A 40 -6.11 6.28 -4.61
C HIS A 40 -5.12 5.94 -3.49
N VAL A 41 -4.98 6.87 -2.54
CA VAL A 41 -4.08 6.75 -1.39
C VAL A 41 -4.81 7.08 -0.10
N GLN A 42 -4.62 6.20 0.88
CA GLN A 42 -5.15 6.33 2.22
C GLN A 42 -3.99 6.37 3.22
N ALA A 43 -4.11 7.22 4.23
CA ALA A 43 -3.15 7.36 5.31
C ALA A 43 -3.87 7.12 6.64
N TYR A 44 -3.42 6.13 7.39
CA TYR A 44 -4.04 5.70 8.64
C TYR A 44 -3.27 6.23 9.85
N PHE A 45 -4.00 6.75 10.83
CA PHE A 45 -3.45 7.37 12.02
C PHE A 45 -3.80 6.57 13.27
N GLU A 46 -2.77 6.26 14.04
CA GLU A 46 -2.87 5.45 15.24
C GLU A 46 -2.26 6.18 16.45
N HIS A 47 -2.40 5.58 17.64
CA HIS A 47 -1.67 5.91 18.87
C HIS A 47 -1.36 7.40 19.09
N GLY A 48 -2.39 8.22 19.31
CA GLY A 48 -2.22 9.66 19.53
C GLY A 48 -2.21 10.49 18.24
N ASN A 49 -2.90 9.99 17.21
CA ASN A 49 -3.13 10.68 15.94
C ASN A 49 -1.84 10.91 15.12
N GLN A 50 -0.97 9.90 15.14
CA GLN A 50 0.27 9.88 14.38
C GLN A 50 0.13 8.93 13.20
N LEU A 51 0.70 9.33 12.05
CA LEU A 51 0.69 8.51 10.84
C LEU A 51 1.38 7.16 11.09
N GLY A 52 0.59 6.09 11.05
CA GLY A 52 1.00 4.71 11.26
C GLY A 52 1.31 4.00 9.95
N SER A 53 0.44 4.11 8.95
CA SER A 53 0.63 3.45 7.65
C SER A 53 0.03 4.26 6.50
N ILE A 54 0.48 3.97 5.29
CA ILE A 54 -0.07 4.49 4.04
C ILE A 54 -0.44 3.29 3.18
N GLN A 55 -1.67 3.24 2.68
CA GLN A 55 -2.09 2.26 1.69
C GLN A 55 -2.29 2.95 0.34
N ILE A 56 -1.78 2.32 -0.71
CA ILE A 56 -1.92 2.76 -2.09
C ILE A 56 -2.69 1.66 -2.80
N TRP A 57 -3.84 1.98 -3.37
CA TRP A 57 -4.65 1.05 -4.15
C TRP A 57 -4.20 1.06 -5.61
N ARG A 58 -4.34 -0.08 -6.28
CA ARG A 58 -4.00 -0.23 -7.70
C ARG A 58 -4.75 0.82 -8.52
N PRO A 59 -4.02 1.70 -9.22
CA PRO A 59 -4.62 2.66 -10.13
C PRO A 59 -5.33 1.98 -11.31
N GLU A 60 -6.46 2.56 -11.73
CA GLU A 60 -7.26 2.09 -12.87
C GLU A 60 -7.33 3.14 -14.00
N GLY A 61 -7.69 2.68 -15.20
CA GLY A 61 -7.96 3.56 -16.35
C GLY A 61 -6.73 3.97 -17.19
N GLU A 62 -6.99 4.71 -18.28
CA GLU A 62 -5.96 5.09 -19.27
C GLU A 62 -4.95 6.12 -18.73
N ASN A 63 -5.32 6.88 -17.70
CA ASN A 63 -4.47 7.89 -17.06
C ASN A 63 -3.93 7.42 -15.70
N ALA A 64 -3.98 6.11 -15.43
CA ALA A 64 -3.52 5.50 -14.19
C ALA A 64 -2.13 5.98 -13.77
N ALA A 65 -2.00 6.38 -12.50
CA ALA A 65 -0.74 6.77 -11.91
C ALA A 65 0.26 5.60 -11.92
N LEU A 66 1.51 5.90 -12.25
CA LEU A 66 2.60 4.94 -12.17
C LEU A 66 3.17 4.93 -10.74
N VAL A 67 3.08 3.79 -10.06
CA VAL A 67 3.61 3.62 -8.69
C VAL A 67 4.88 2.78 -8.75
N THR A 68 6.03 3.44 -8.58
CA THR A 68 7.33 2.78 -8.70
C THR A 68 8.06 2.65 -7.39
N PHE A 69 8.74 1.51 -7.22
CA PHE A 69 9.66 1.28 -6.11
C PHE A 69 10.94 0.60 -6.64
N GLU A 70 12.10 1.23 -6.40
CA GLU A 70 13.40 0.77 -6.93
C GLU A 70 13.40 0.45 -8.44
N GLY A 71 12.60 1.19 -9.22
CA GLY A 71 12.46 0.99 -10.66
C GLY A 71 11.49 -0.13 -11.08
N MET A 72 10.82 -0.77 -10.13
CA MET A 72 9.72 -1.71 -10.40
C MET A 72 8.40 -0.96 -10.43
N ASP A 73 7.57 -1.24 -11.44
CA ASP A 73 6.17 -0.83 -11.46
C ASP A 73 5.36 -1.81 -10.60
N LEU A 74 4.93 -1.35 -9.42
CA LEU A 74 4.33 -2.20 -8.39
C LEU A 74 2.96 -2.77 -8.79
N PHE A 75 2.28 -2.15 -9.76
CA PHE A 75 0.94 -2.54 -10.19
C PHE A 75 0.86 -3.01 -11.65
N GLY A 76 1.87 -2.69 -12.46
CA GLY A 76 2.02 -3.18 -13.83
C GLY A 76 2.85 -4.46 -13.96
N MET A 77 3.69 -4.80 -12.98
CA MET A 77 4.42 -6.06 -12.95
C MET A 77 3.63 -7.17 -12.23
N GLN A 78 3.84 -8.42 -12.64
CA GLN A 78 3.23 -9.57 -11.95
C GLN A 78 3.77 -9.67 -10.52
N ALA A 79 2.90 -10.05 -9.58
CA ALA A 79 3.26 -10.17 -8.16
C ALA A 79 4.49 -11.05 -7.94
N ARG A 80 4.56 -12.20 -8.63
CA ARG A 80 5.71 -13.13 -8.55
C ARG A 80 7.02 -12.47 -9.00
N GLU A 81 6.99 -11.66 -10.05
CA GLU A 81 8.18 -10.98 -10.56
C GLU A 81 8.68 -9.92 -9.58
N ILE A 82 7.77 -9.15 -8.99
CA ILE A 82 8.13 -8.16 -7.95
C ILE A 82 8.78 -8.87 -6.76
N MET A 83 8.18 -9.95 -6.27
CA MET A 83 8.74 -10.72 -5.14
C MET A 83 10.10 -11.33 -5.48
N THR A 84 10.30 -11.82 -6.70
CA THR A 84 11.61 -12.29 -7.16
C THR A 84 12.65 -11.16 -7.13
N ARG A 85 12.33 -9.99 -7.67
CA ARG A 85 13.28 -8.86 -7.70
C ARG A 85 13.61 -8.30 -6.32
N LEU A 86 12.62 -8.23 -5.41
CA LEU A 86 12.87 -7.84 -4.01
C LEU A 86 13.88 -8.79 -3.34
N ARG A 87 13.72 -10.11 -3.55
CA ARG A 87 14.70 -11.11 -3.07
C ARG A 87 16.08 -10.95 -3.70
N GLU A 88 16.14 -10.69 -5.01
CA GLU A 88 17.40 -10.43 -5.71
C GLU A 88 18.11 -9.16 -5.17
N ASN A 89 17.35 -8.18 -4.70
CA ASN A 89 17.85 -6.96 -4.04
C ASN A 89 18.22 -7.17 -2.55
N GLY A 90 18.03 -8.39 -2.03
CA GLY A 90 18.43 -8.79 -0.68
C GLY A 90 17.36 -8.55 0.38
N ASP A 91 16.09 -8.41 0.00
CA ASP A 91 14.97 -8.45 0.94
C ASP A 91 14.57 -9.90 1.29
N GLU A 92 14.17 -10.09 2.54
CA GLU A 92 13.45 -11.28 2.97
C GLU A 92 11.96 -11.02 2.80
N ILE A 93 11.29 -11.89 2.05
CA ILE A 93 9.85 -11.82 1.79
C ILE A 93 9.16 -12.89 2.64
N ASP A 94 8.30 -12.48 3.55
CA ASP A 94 7.39 -13.36 4.28
C ASP A 94 6.16 -13.64 3.42
N GLU A 95 5.91 -14.93 3.17
CA GLU A 95 4.77 -15.46 2.41
C GLU A 95 3.94 -16.43 3.28
N THR A 96 3.97 -16.27 4.61
CA THR A 96 3.14 -17.06 5.53
C THR A 96 1.65 -16.91 5.20
N ASP A 97 1.23 -15.69 4.84
CA ASP A 97 -0.03 -15.43 4.15
C ASP A 97 0.24 -15.04 2.68
N LEU A 98 -0.18 -15.90 1.75
CA LEU A 98 0.02 -15.71 0.31
C LEU A 98 -0.82 -14.56 -0.27
N PHE A 99 -1.90 -14.17 0.41
CA PHE A 99 -2.69 -13.01 0.02
C PHE A 99 -2.03 -11.71 0.46
N ASN A 100 -1.24 -11.74 1.54
CA ASN A 100 -0.64 -10.56 2.15
C ASN A 100 0.88 -10.71 2.39
N PRO A 101 1.70 -10.90 1.34
CA PRO A 101 3.14 -11.04 1.53
C PRO A 101 3.76 -9.73 2.03
N THR A 102 4.85 -9.82 2.77
CA THR A 102 5.55 -8.64 3.32
C THR A 102 7.05 -8.65 3.07
N ALA A 103 7.66 -7.47 2.89
CA ALA A 103 9.11 -7.31 2.83
C ALA A 103 9.62 -6.67 4.14
N HIS A 104 10.67 -7.23 4.75
CA HIS A 104 11.09 -6.79 6.10
C HIS A 104 11.99 -5.54 6.12
N ARG A 105 12.81 -5.34 5.09
CA ARG A 105 13.82 -4.27 5.06
C ARG A 105 13.19 -2.89 4.84
N ILE A 106 12.06 -2.87 4.14
CA ILE A 106 11.16 -1.74 3.95
C ILE A 106 9.78 -2.35 4.15
N THR A 107 9.03 -1.91 5.16
CA THR A 107 7.74 -2.53 5.51
C THR A 107 6.72 -2.23 4.43
N LEU A 108 6.77 -3.04 3.39
CA LEU A 108 5.82 -3.13 2.30
C LEU A 108 4.97 -4.36 2.57
N GLY A 109 3.67 -4.15 2.78
CA GLY A 109 2.66 -5.20 2.68
C GLY A 109 2.01 -5.12 1.32
N PHE A 110 1.76 -6.25 0.69
CA PHE A 110 1.08 -6.30 -0.61
C PHE A 110 -0.24 -7.05 -0.46
N ASN A 111 -1.27 -6.72 -1.21
CA ASN A 111 -2.52 -7.48 -1.21
C ASN A 111 -2.77 -8.15 -2.57
N ARG A 112 -3.29 -9.40 -2.54
CA ARG A 112 -3.67 -10.20 -3.72
C ARG A 112 -5.08 -10.81 -3.59
N GLU A 113 -5.88 -10.32 -2.65
CA GLU A 113 -7.21 -10.89 -2.35
C GLU A 113 -8.22 -10.55 -3.43
N ASP A 114 -8.24 -9.30 -3.89
CA ASP A 114 -9.27 -8.76 -4.77
C ASP A 114 -8.74 -8.43 -6.17
N GLY A 115 -8.64 -9.43 -7.05
CA GLY A 115 -8.25 -9.24 -8.46
C GLY A 115 -9.07 -10.04 -9.45
N ASP A 116 -9.28 -9.46 -10.63
CA ASP A 116 -10.04 -10.08 -11.74
C ASP A 116 -9.31 -11.27 -12.36
N GLU A 117 -7.99 -11.15 -12.55
CA GLU A 117 -7.15 -12.21 -13.10
C GLU A 117 -6.47 -13.01 -11.99
N ARG A 118 -6.68 -14.32 -11.99
CA ARG A 118 -6.22 -15.26 -10.95
C ARG A 118 -5.15 -16.21 -11.50
N ASP A 119 -4.15 -16.52 -10.68
CA ASP A 119 -3.11 -17.50 -11.00
C ASP A 119 -3.51 -18.95 -10.63
N GLY A 120 -2.58 -19.89 -10.79
CA GLY A 120 -2.83 -21.31 -10.49
C GLY A 120 -3.11 -21.64 -9.02
N GLU A 121 -2.99 -20.66 -8.12
CA GLU A 121 -3.24 -20.76 -6.68
C GLU A 121 -4.47 -19.93 -6.26
N ASP A 122 -5.27 -19.45 -7.22
CA ASP A 122 -6.44 -18.59 -7.00
C ASP A 122 -6.13 -17.22 -6.37
N LEU A 123 -4.88 -16.77 -6.52
CA LEU A 123 -4.40 -15.46 -6.08
C LEU A 123 -4.43 -14.48 -7.24
N ALA A 124 -4.65 -13.18 -6.98
CA ALA A 124 -4.56 -12.16 -8.03
C ALA A 124 -3.17 -12.19 -8.70
N VAL A 125 -3.13 -12.12 -10.04
CA VAL A 125 -1.87 -12.11 -10.82
C VAL A 125 -1.03 -10.85 -10.53
N TYR A 126 -1.72 -9.75 -10.26
CA TYR A 126 -1.15 -8.45 -9.91
C TYR A 126 -1.50 -8.10 -8.47
N PHE A 127 -0.67 -7.28 -7.83
CA PHE A 127 -1.04 -6.69 -6.56
C PHE A 127 -2.19 -5.69 -6.73
N THR A 128 -3.02 -5.59 -5.71
CA THR A 128 -4.27 -4.81 -5.72
C THR A 128 -4.17 -3.61 -4.78
N SER A 129 -3.29 -3.70 -3.78
CA SER A 129 -2.80 -2.57 -3.00
C SER A 129 -1.42 -2.86 -2.42
N VAL A 130 -0.75 -1.78 -2.00
CA VAL A 130 0.52 -1.81 -1.26
C VAL A 130 0.39 -0.94 -0.01
N VAL A 131 0.76 -1.48 1.14
CA VAL A 131 0.84 -0.79 2.42
C VAL A 131 2.30 -0.47 2.73
N ILE A 132 2.58 0.75 3.13
CA ILE A 132 3.89 1.22 3.58
C ILE A 132 3.77 1.59 5.05
N ALA A 133 4.60 1.03 5.91
CA ALA A 133 4.55 1.26 7.35
C ALA A 133 5.95 1.27 8.01
N PRO A 134 6.05 1.53 9.33
CA PRO A 134 7.24 1.26 10.12
C PRO A 134 7.51 -0.25 10.29
N PRO A 135 8.77 -0.67 10.51
CA PRO A 135 9.10 -2.05 10.86
C PRO A 135 8.30 -2.56 12.06
N GLY A 136 7.78 -3.78 11.95
CA GLY A 136 6.95 -4.44 12.97
C GLY A 136 5.47 -4.05 12.95
N TYR A 137 5.04 -3.10 12.11
CA TYR A 137 3.64 -2.69 12.04
C TYR A 137 2.71 -3.81 11.56
N LEU A 138 3.08 -4.47 10.46
CA LEU A 138 2.25 -5.52 9.86
C LEU A 138 2.17 -6.76 10.77
N GLU A 139 3.24 -7.07 11.51
CA GLU A 139 3.27 -8.17 12.48
C GLU A 139 2.32 -7.93 13.68
N SER A 140 2.08 -6.67 14.05
CA SER A 140 1.18 -6.30 15.15
C SER A 140 -0.29 -6.17 14.75
N SER A 141 -0.60 -6.23 13.46
CA SER A 141 -1.97 -6.06 12.92
C SER A 141 -2.79 -7.36 12.98
N ASP A 142 -2.16 -8.51 13.25
CA ASP A 142 -2.77 -9.84 13.37
C ASP A 142 -3.30 -10.18 14.79
N THR A 143 -3.69 -9.19 15.62
CA THR A 143 -4.24 -9.43 16.97
C THR A 143 -5.65 -8.88 17.18
#